data_AF-A0A2C5YWN1-F1
#
_entry.id   AF-A0A2C5YWN1-F1
#
_cell.length_a   1.000
_cell.length_b   1.000
_cell.length_c   1.000
_cell.angle_alpha   90.00
_cell.angle_beta   90.00
_cell.angle_gamma   90.00
#
_symmetry.space_group_name_H-M   'P 1'
#
loop_
_entity.id
_entity.type
_entity.pdbx_description
1 polymer ?
#
loop_
_entity_poly.entity_id
_entity_poly.type
_entity_poly.pdbx_seq_one_letter_code
_entity_poly.pdbx_strand_id
1 'polypeptide(L)'
;MEAYSSISEADKIVSLLFSLVNDTSLPVEARAKRRHVRFTSIRDKPYFPIPFKETELGSALKALEGCLAAALANGRDCEPPGSQAHGAITVDLEKTTAFLFQAYLARVGGLGKLDKQVKSLLKDTDLLQAQSNPYRRMAANLYKTALAGHYYHIHGSLEASTTLRMLGLEAHRDDLVSHHEIVAVIEAAVQRFTPSQLELLNAKHRQAGAMALSHQEFAKTPHGMTNMRLPPYSVEQLEGQTAACRLTDRGDGRLLGGIKVVELARIIAGPVIGRILAEYGADVLKVTSPSLSDVPFFQVDGNMGKRATELDLKTDQGRRVFEQLVGDADVVIDGYRPEARQGHYLY
;
A
#
# COMPACT_ATOMS: atom_id res chain seq x y z
N MET A 1 13.32 34.61 8.25
CA MET A 1 12.96 33.21 7.97
C MET A 1 13.18 32.97 6.50
N GLU A 2 13.97 31.98 6.12
CA GLU A 2 14.02 31.53 4.73
C GLU A 2 12.62 31.02 4.31
N ALA A 3 12.25 31.25 3.06
CA ALA A 3 11.02 30.72 2.51
C ALA A 3 11.11 29.19 2.43
N TYR A 4 10.02 28.50 2.77
CA TYR A 4 9.96 27.04 2.65
C TYR A 4 10.13 26.60 1.18
N SER A 5 10.96 25.58 0.96
CA SER A 5 11.26 24.97 -0.34
C SER A 5 11.01 23.47 -0.26
N SER A 6 10.06 22.95 -1.03
CA SER A 6 9.75 21.53 -1.12
C SER A 6 10.90 20.73 -1.73
N ILE A 7 11.65 21.31 -2.66
CA ILE A 7 12.87 20.72 -3.25
C ILE A 7 13.93 20.54 -2.16
N SER A 8 14.23 21.59 -1.41
CA SER A 8 15.24 21.56 -0.35
C SER A 8 14.82 20.61 0.77
N GLU A 9 13.52 20.56 1.08
CA GLU A 9 13.00 19.66 2.10
C GLU A 9 13.02 18.19 1.65
N ALA A 10 12.69 17.88 0.39
CA ALA A 10 12.84 16.53 -0.15
C ALA A 10 14.31 16.05 -0.09
N ASP A 11 15.28 16.93 -0.40
CA ASP A 11 16.71 16.61 -0.32
C ASP A 11 17.18 16.35 1.14
N LYS A 12 16.66 17.11 2.10
CA LYS A 12 16.88 16.85 3.54
C LYS A 12 16.30 15.51 3.96
N ILE A 13 15.07 15.20 3.56
CA ILE A 13 14.38 13.95 3.93
C ILE A 13 15.11 12.74 3.35
N VAL A 14 15.53 12.76 2.08
CA VAL A 14 16.27 11.62 1.51
C VAL A 14 17.61 11.40 2.24
N SER A 15 18.28 12.47 2.66
CA SER A 15 19.51 12.36 3.45
C SER A 15 19.24 11.75 4.83
N LEU A 16 18.14 12.14 5.49
CA LEU A 16 17.69 11.51 6.73
C LEU A 16 17.37 10.02 6.52
N LEU A 17 16.59 9.66 5.51
CA LEU A 17 16.25 8.26 5.20
C LEU A 17 17.50 7.41 5.03
N PHE A 18 18.50 7.90 4.28
CA PHE A 18 19.76 7.19 4.07
C PHE A 18 20.54 7.00 5.37
N SER A 19 20.46 7.96 6.30
CA SER A 19 21.12 7.83 7.61
C SER A 19 20.44 6.85 8.56
N LEU A 20 19.14 6.58 8.36
CA LEU A 20 18.35 5.71 9.23
C LEU A 20 18.42 4.23 8.82
N VAL A 21 18.81 3.91 7.60
CA VAL A 21 18.82 2.53 7.08
C VAL A 21 20.23 1.96 6.99
N ASN A 22 20.38 0.69 7.38
CA ASN A 22 21.64 -0.04 7.31
C ASN A 22 21.96 -0.53 5.90
N ASP A 23 23.16 -1.08 5.70
CA ASP A 23 23.63 -1.51 4.37
C ASP A 23 22.93 -2.76 3.85
N THR A 24 22.34 -3.58 4.72
CA THR A 24 21.45 -4.68 4.31
C THR A 24 20.18 -4.13 3.67
N SER A 25 19.63 -3.05 4.23
CA SER A 25 18.39 -2.43 3.76
C SER A 25 18.59 -1.53 2.55
N LEU A 26 19.75 -0.89 2.46
CA LEU A 26 20.15 -0.06 1.33
C LEU A 26 21.60 -0.39 0.93
N PRO A 27 21.78 -1.26 -0.09
CA PRO A 27 23.10 -1.69 -0.54
C PRO A 27 24.03 -0.53 -0.90
N VAL A 28 25.33 -0.70 -0.69
CA VAL A 28 26.36 0.33 -0.88
C VAL A 28 26.34 0.88 -2.31
N GLU A 29 26.07 0.04 -3.30
CA GLU A 29 25.98 0.40 -4.71
C GLU A 29 24.82 1.37 -4.96
N ALA A 30 23.67 1.13 -4.34
CA ALA A 30 22.52 2.03 -4.40
C ALA A 30 22.79 3.32 -3.60
N ARG A 31 23.40 3.20 -2.42
CA ARG A 31 23.78 4.36 -1.60
C ARG A 31 24.70 5.31 -2.38
N ALA A 32 25.66 4.78 -3.13
CA ALA A 32 26.57 5.55 -3.97
C ALA A 32 25.84 6.34 -5.07
N LYS A 33 24.63 5.93 -5.48
CA LYS A 33 23.83 6.66 -6.47
C LYS A 33 23.23 7.96 -5.95
N ARG A 34 23.20 8.20 -4.62
CA ARG A 34 22.67 9.44 -4.01
C ARG A 34 23.21 10.73 -4.63
N ARG A 35 24.50 10.76 -4.98
CA ARG A 35 25.16 11.93 -5.57
C ARG A 35 24.59 12.32 -6.95
N HIS A 36 23.90 11.40 -7.60
CA HIS A 36 23.27 11.59 -8.90
C HIS A 36 21.79 11.97 -8.80
N VAL A 37 21.22 12.03 -7.60
CA VAL A 37 19.83 12.45 -7.36
C VAL A 37 19.69 13.97 -7.52
N ARG A 38 18.70 14.41 -8.29
CA ARG A 38 18.27 15.80 -8.41
C ARG A 38 16.75 15.87 -8.31
N PHE A 39 16.25 16.80 -7.51
CA PHE A 39 14.82 17.08 -7.41
C PHE A 39 14.44 18.25 -8.32
N THR A 40 13.32 18.14 -9.01
CA THR A 40 12.78 19.19 -9.87
C THR A 40 11.34 19.49 -9.50
N SER A 41 10.97 20.77 -9.56
CA SER A 41 9.59 21.22 -9.41
C SER A 41 9.41 22.52 -10.18
N ILE A 42 8.27 22.67 -10.86
CA ILE A 42 7.81 23.95 -11.42
C ILE A 42 7.37 24.87 -10.28
N ARG A 43 6.80 24.30 -9.21
CA ARG A 43 6.36 25.02 -8.01
C ARG A 43 7.08 24.48 -6.77
N ASP A 44 8.09 25.22 -6.32
CA ASP A 44 8.85 24.89 -5.10
C ASP A 44 8.12 25.31 -3.81
N LYS A 45 6.91 24.78 -3.61
CA LYS A 45 6.03 25.04 -2.45
C LYS A 45 5.20 23.78 -2.15
N PRO A 46 4.63 23.64 -0.93
CA PRO A 46 3.77 22.51 -0.59
C PRO A 46 2.60 22.35 -1.57
N TYR A 47 2.36 21.10 -1.96
CA TYR A 47 1.24 20.69 -2.83
C TYR A 47 0.00 20.33 -2.03
N PHE A 48 0.18 19.60 -0.93
CA PHE A 48 -0.89 19.24 -0.02
C PHE A 48 -1.00 20.29 1.09
N PRO A 49 -2.18 20.92 1.29
CA PRO A 49 -2.40 21.91 2.35
C PRO A 49 -2.67 21.21 3.69
N ILE A 50 -1.80 20.27 4.07
CA ILE A 50 -1.89 19.46 5.30
C ILE A 50 -0.55 19.54 6.04
N PRO A 51 -0.49 19.25 7.35
CA PRO A 51 0.75 19.34 8.12
C PRO A 51 1.78 18.26 7.76
N PHE A 52 1.40 17.27 6.94
CA PHE A 52 2.27 16.20 6.48
C PHE A 52 3.00 16.60 5.19
N LYS A 53 4.31 16.33 5.16
CA LYS A 53 5.20 16.57 4.01
C LYS A 53 5.08 15.44 2.98
N GLU A 54 3.87 15.16 2.51
CA GLU A 54 3.58 13.97 1.69
C GLU A 54 4.33 13.98 0.36
N THR A 55 4.32 15.11 -0.36
CA THR A 55 5.05 15.26 -1.63
C THR A 55 6.55 15.14 -1.42
N GLU A 56 7.09 15.80 -0.40
CA GLU A 56 8.53 15.82 -0.13
C GLU A 56 9.02 14.45 0.33
N LEU A 57 8.29 13.78 1.23
CA LEU A 57 8.59 12.42 1.66
C LEU A 57 8.42 11.42 0.52
N GLY A 58 7.33 11.51 -0.25
CA GLY A 58 7.11 10.68 -1.43
C GLY A 58 8.25 10.84 -2.44
N SER A 59 8.75 12.06 -2.63
CA SER A 59 9.84 12.35 -3.56
C SER A 59 11.15 11.76 -3.05
N ALA A 60 11.41 11.88 -1.75
CA ALA A 60 12.57 11.26 -1.12
C ALA A 60 12.55 9.73 -1.22
N LEU A 61 11.38 9.10 -1.06
CA LEU A 61 11.21 7.66 -1.26
C LEU A 61 11.40 7.27 -2.74
N LYS A 62 10.89 8.06 -3.69
CA LYS A 62 11.15 7.87 -5.13
C LYS A 62 12.62 8.05 -5.51
N ALA A 63 13.35 8.93 -4.83
CA ALA A 63 14.81 9.04 -5.00
C ALA A 63 15.53 7.77 -4.52
N LEU A 64 15.10 7.19 -3.39
CA LEU A 64 15.63 5.93 -2.88
C LEU A 64 15.34 4.78 -3.85
N GLU A 65 14.11 4.66 -4.33
CA GLU A 65 13.71 3.72 -5.38
C GLU A 65 14.56 3.89 -6.65
N GLY A 66 14.77 5.13 -7.10
CA GLY A 66 15.63 5.45 -8.24
C GLY A 66 17.09 5.06 -8.04
N CYS A 67 17.61 5.18 -6.81
CA CYS A 67 18.97 4.73 -6.47
C CYS A 67 19.11 3.20 -6.56
N LEU A 68 18.12 2.46 -6.06
CA LEU A 68 18.05 1.00 -6.18
C LEU A 68 17.93 0.59 -7.65
N ALA A 69 17.03 1.23 -8.40
CA ALA A 69 16.83 0.95 -9.83
C ALA A 69 18.12 1.22 -10.64
N ALA A 70 18.80 2.33 -10.37
CA ALA A 70 20.06 2.67 -11.01
C ALA A 70 21.20 1.71 -10.63
N ALA A 71 21.22 1.17 -9.41
CA ALA A 71 22.19 0.15 -9.02
C ALA A 71 21.95 -1.16 -9.79
N LEU A 72 20.69 -1.61 -9.86
CA LEU A 72 20.28 -2.80 -10.60
C LEU A 72 20.58 -2.68 -12.11
N ALA A 73 20.34 -1.51 -12.71
CA ALA A 73 20.55 -1.29 -14.14
C ALA A 73 22.00 -1.53 -14.57
N ASN A 74 23.00 -1.11 -13.78
CA ASN A 74 24.41 -1.38 -14.12
C ASN A 74 24.76 -2.86 -14.05
N GLY A 75 24.03 -3.65 -13.25
CA GLY A 75 24.25 -5.10 -13.14
C GLY A 75 23.59 -5.90 -14.26
N ARG A 76 22.70 -5.29 -15.05
CA ARG A 76 21.94 -5.97 -16.12
C ARG A 76 22.25 -5.45 -17.53
N ASP A 77 23.27 -4.62 -17.70
CA ASP A 77 23.64 -3.99 -18.98
C ASP A 77 22.44 -3.33 -19.70
N CYS A 78 21.46 -2.82 -18.94
CA CYS A 78 20.24 -2.21 -19.50
C CYS A 78 20.50 -0.80 -20.09
N GLU A 79 21.76 -0.38 -20.22
CA GLU A 79 22.09 0.93 -20.81
C GLU A 79 22.07 0.85 -22.35
N PRO A 80 21.37 1.77 -23.04
CA PRO A 80 21.44 1.86 -24.49
C PRO A 80 22.87 2.11 -24.95
N PRO A 81 23.36 1.42 -26.02
CA PRO A 81 24.68 1.69 -26.58
C PRO A 81 24.83 3.17 -26.96
N GLY A 82 25.80 3.87 -26.36
CA GLY A 82 26.08 5.30 -26.64
C GLY A 82 25.35 6.30 -25.72
N SER A 83 24.64 5.84 -24.69
CA SER A 83 24.06 6.72 -23.65
C SER A 83 25.17 7.43 -22.85
N GLN A 84 25.29 8.76 -23.01
CA GLN A 84 26.12 9.61 -22.14
C GLN A 84 25.39 10.03 -20.85
N ALA A 85 24.16 9.55 -20.62
CA ALA A 85 23.40 9.87 -19.43
C ALA A 85 23.92 9.03 -18.25
N HIS A 86 25.08 9.42 -17.71
CA HIS A 86 25.72 8.77 -16.57
C HIS A 86 24.82 8.78 -15.33
N GLY A 87 23.98 7.76 -15.16
CA GLY A 87 23.29 7.43 -13.91
C GLY A 87 22.52 8.58 -13.23
N ALA A 88 22.08 9.59 -13.99
CA ALA A 88 21.35 10.73 -13.44
C ALA A 88 19.95 10.28 -12.97
N ILE A 89 19.61 10.61 -11.72
CA ILE A 89 18.31 10.27 -11.12
C ILE A 89 17.56 11.58 -10.91
N THR A 90 16.56 11.86 -11.74
CA THR A 90 15.73 13.06 -11.61
C THR A 90 14.38 12.68 -11.02
N VAL A 91 14.02 13.29 -9.89
CA VAL A 91 12.74 13.11 -9.22
C VAL A 91 11.92 14.39 -9.32
N ASP A 92 10.80 14.29 -10.02
CA ASP A 92 9.87 15.38 -10.26
C ASP A 92 8.76 15.37 -9.19
N LEU A 93 8.60 16.49 -8.49
CA LEU A 93 7.67 16.60 -7.35
C LEU A 93 6.21 16.54 -7.81
N GLU A 94 5.87 17.07 -8.97
CA GLU A 94 4.53 17.02 -9.56
C GLU A 94 4.14 15.59 -9.93
N LYS A 95 5.04 14.84 -10.59
CA LYS A 95 4.83 13.43 -10.94
C LYS A 95 4.75 12.56 -9.70
N THR A 96 5.57 12.83 -8.68
CA THR A 96 5.47 12.15 -7.39
C THR A 96 4.12 12.44 -6.73
N THR A 97 3.68 13.69 -6.74
CA THR A 97 2.35 14.05 -6.22
C THR A 97 1.25 13.33 -6.99
N ALA A 98 1.32 13.27 -8.33
CA ALA A 98 0.38 12.51 -9.15
C ALA A 98 0.40 11.00 -8.81
N PHE A 99 1.57 10.41 -8.53
CA PHE A 99 1.70 9.03 -8.07
C PHE A 99 0.97 8.80 -6.73
N LEU A 100 1.08 9.72 -5.76
CA LEU A 100 0.34 9.64 -4.50
C LEU A 100 -1.18 9.70 -4.71
N PHE A 101 -1.63 10.39 -5.77
CA PHE A 101 -3.03 10.46 -6.19
C PHE A 101 -3.43 9.39 -7.21
N GLN A 102 -2.56 8.42 -7.54
CA GLN A 102 -2.78 7.51 -8.66
C GLN A 102 -4.10 6.74 -8.56
N ALA A 103 -4.54 6.39 -7.35
CA ALA A 103 -5.82 5.72 -7.13
C ALA A 103 -7.05 6.53 -7.63
N TYR A 104 -6.91 7.84 -7.86
CA TYR A 104 -7.95 8.70 -8.43
C TYR A 104 -7.70 9.10 -9.88
N LEU A 105 -6.47 8.93 -10.37
CA LEU A 105 -6.10 9.22 -11.76
C LEU A 105 -6.21 8.00 -12.68
N ALA A 106 -6.03 6.80 -12.12
CA ALA A 106 -6.12 5.53 -12.81
C ALA A 106 -7.50 5.32 -13.43
N ARG A 107 -7.50 4.73 -14.63
CA ARG A 107 -8.71 4.45 -15.41
C ARG A 107 -8.63 3.07 -16.04
N VAL A 108 -9.77 2.41 -16.16
CA VAL A 108 -9.97 1.18 -16.95
C VAL A 108 -11.06 1.46 -17.97
N GLY A 109 -10.78 1.25 -19.26
CA GLY A 109 -11.71 1.63 -20.34
C GLY A 109 -12.05 3.13 -20.36
N GLY A 110 -11.16 3.99 -19.86
CA GLY A 110 -11.41 5.43 -19.71
C GLY A 110 -12.22 5.82 -18.47
N LEU A 111 -12.70 4.85 -17.68
CA LEU A 111 -13.53 5.06 -16.50
C LEU A 111 -12.68 5.06 -15.21
N GLY A 112 -12.90 6.04 -14.34
CA GLY A 112 -12.25 6.11 -13.03
C GLY A 112 -12.93 5.20 -12.01
N LYS A 113 -12.27 4.96 -10.87
CA LYS A 113 -12.75 4.01 -9.84
C LYS A 113 -14.11 4.32 -9.21
N LEU A 114 -14.56 5.58 -9.28
CA LEU A 114 -15.85 6.02 -8.74
C LEU A 114 -16.97 6.03 -9.80
N ASP A 115 -16.64 5.78 -11.07
CA ASP A 115 -17.63 5.69 -12.13
C ASP A 115 -18.50 4.45 -11.92
N LYS A 116 -19.82 4.58 -12.01
CA LYS A 116 -20.74 3.45 -11.81
C LYS A 116 -20.54 2.34 -12.85
N GLN A 117 -20.13 2.70 -14.06
CA GLN A 117 -19.93 1.76 -15.17
C GLN A 117 -18.62 0.97 -15.01
N VAL A 118 -17.65 1.45 -14.23
CA VAL A 118 -16.36 0.76 -14.06
C VAL A 118 -16.54 -0.64 -13.49
N LYS A 119 -17.57 -0.86 -12.66
CA LYS A 119 -17.88 -2.16 -12.07
C LYS A 119 -18.10 -3.25 -13.13
N SER A 120 -18.60 -2.91 -14.31
CA SER A 120 -18.79 -3.87 -15.41
C SER A 120 -17.49 -4.35 -16.04
N LEU A 121 -16.39 -3.61 -15.84
CA LEU A 121 -15.05 -3.92 -16.33
C LEU A 121 -14.18 -4.61 -15.27
N LEU A 122 -14.70 -4.79 -14.07
CA LEU A 122 -13.98 -5.35 -12.93
C LEU A 122 -14.66 -6.65 -12.51
N LYS A 123 -13.87 -7.56 -11.96
CA LYS A 123 -14.44 -8.70 -11.26
C LYS A 123 -15.09 -8.19 -9.96
N ASP A 124 -16.31 -8.62 -9.70
CA ASP A 124 -16.92 -8.35 -8.40
C ASP A 124 -16.22 -9.18 -7.33
N THR A 125 -15.61 -8.47 -6.38
CA THR A 125 -14.90 -9.05 -5.24
C THR A 125 -15.54 -8.64 -3.92
N ASP A 126 -16.60 -7.83 -3.90
CA ASP A 126 -17.24 -7.37 -2.66
C ASP A 126 -18.23 -8.42 -2.13
N LEU A 127 -17.74 -9.63 -1.87
CA LEU A 127 -18.57 -10.81 -1.57
C LEU A 127 -19.44 -10.64 -0.31
N LEU A 128 -19.00 -9.78 0.61
CA LEU A 128 -19.69 -9.47 1.88
C LEU A 128 -20.34 -8.07 1.85
N GLN A 129 -20.44 -7.48 0.65
CA GLN A 129 -21.17 -6.25 0.37
C GLN A 129 -20.72 -5.05 1.23
N ALA A 130 -19.48 -5.01 1.71
CA ALA A 130 -18.97 -3.92 2.54
C ALA A 130 -18.91 -2.59 1.77
N GLN A 131 -18.79 -2.64 0.44
CA GLN A 131 -18.72 -1.50 -0.46
C GLN A 131 -20.03 -1.23 -1.20
N SER A 132 -21.09 -1.96 -0.88
CA SER A 132 -22.38 -1.92 -1.59
C SER A 132 -23.05 -0.54 -1.60
N ASN A 133 -23.02 0.20 -0.49
CA ASN A 133 -23.62 1.52 -0.38
C ASN A 133 -22.76 2.49 0.48
N PRO A 134 -23.04 3.81 0.48
CA PRO A 134 -22.30 4.78 1.29
C PRO A 134 -22.34 4.48 2.80
N TYR A 135 -23.49 4.07 3.34
CA TYR A 135 -23.66 3.75 4.77
C TYR A 135 -22.67 2.69 5.24
N ARG A 136 -22.57 1.56 4.52
CA ARG A 136 -21.65 0.46 4.84
C ARG A 136 -20.19 0.85 4.65
N ARG A 137 -19.88 1.66 3.64
CA ARG A 137 -18.52 2.22 3.45
C ARG A 137 -18.09 3.10 4.61
N MET A 138 -19.02 3.85 5.18
CA MET A 138 -18.77 4.72 6.33
C MET A 138 -18.66 3.99 7.67
N ALA A 139 -18.85 2.66 7.69
CA ALA A 139 -18.42 1.83 8.81
C ALA A 139 -16.89 1.76 8.96
N ALA A 140 -16.12 2.38 8.05
CA ALA A 140 -14.69 2.62 8.17
C ALA A 140 -14.40 4.14 8.14
N ASN A 141 -14.55 4.82 9.29
CA ASN A 141 -14.41 6.27 9.38
C ASN A 141 -14.15 6.74 10.83
N LEU A 142 -13.76 8.00 10.98
CA LEU A 142 -13.46 8.66 12.25
C LEU A 142 -14.71 9.36 12.82
N TYR A 143 -15.05 9.06 14.07
CA TYR A 143 -16.23 9.61 14.77
C TYR A 143 -15.90 10.09 16.18
N LYS A 144 -16.65 11.07 16.69
CA LYS A 144 -16.57 11.46 18.10
C LYS A 144 -17.01 10.33 19.02
N THR A 145 -16.37 10.25 20.18
CA THR A 145 -16.69 9.29 21.25
C THR A 145 -17.45 9.95 22.40
N ALA A 146 -17.82 9.17 23.41
CA ALA A 146 -18.42 9.69 24.65
C ALA A 146 -17.48 10.63 25.42
N LEU A 147 -16.16 10.52 25.19
CA LEU A 147 -15.18 11.38 25.83
C LEU A 147 -14.92 12.62 24.97
N ALA A 148 -15.19 13.80 25.51
CA ALA A 148 -15.02 15.06 24.80
C ALA A 148 -13.60 15.21 24.22
N GLY A 149 -13.51 15.70 22.98
CA GLY A 149 -12.24 15.88 22.28
C GLY A 149 -11.60 14.60 21.74
N HIS A 150 -12.16 13.42 22.03
CA HIS A 150 -11.61 12.14 21.56
C HIS A 150 -12.42 11.58 20.41
N TYR A 151 -11.69 11.11 19.40
CA TYR A 151 -12.24 10.52 18.19
C TYR A 151 -11.73 9.09 18.04
N TYR A 152 -12.56 8.24 17.44
CA TYR A 152 -12.25 6.83 17.22
C TYR A 152 -12.55 6.45 15.78
N HIS A 153 -11.57 5.82 15.13
CA HIS A 153 -11.73 5.25 13.80
C HIS A 153 -12.30 3.85 13.98
N ILE A 154 -13.59 3.69 13.71
CA ILE A 154 -14.19 2.35 13.57
C ILE A 154 -13.80 1.79 12.21
N HIS A 155 -13.63 0.47 12.09
CA HIS A 155 -13.24 -0.15 10.83
C HIS A 155 -14.15 -1.33 10.47
N GLY A 156 -14.96 -1.15 9.43
CA GLY A 156 -15.88 -2.17 8.89
C GLY A 156 -15.18 -3.28 8.10
N SER A 157 -13.86 -3.19 7.92
CA SER A 157 -13.05 -4.18 7.22
C SER A 157 -13.66 -4.52 5.85
N LEU A 158 -13.79 -5.80 5.53
CA LEU A 158 -14.49 -6.28 4.34
C LEU A 158 -15.84 -6.89 4.69
N GLU A 159 -16.32 -6.66 5.92
CA GLU A 159 -17.58 -7.18 6.46
C GLU A 159 -18.13 -6.12 7.42
N ALA A 160 -18.84 -5.13 6.88
CA ALA A 160 -19.27 -3.97 7.65
C ALA A 160 -20.34 -4.30 8.72
N SER A 161 -21.05 -5.43 8.58
CA SER A 161 -22.21 -5.74 9.42
C SER A 161 -21.82 -5.98 10.86
N THR A 162 -20.67 -6.61 11.12
CA THR A 162 -20.20 -6.89 12.48
C THR A 162 -19.93 -5.59 13.23
N THR A 163 -19.21 -4.64 12.63
CA THR A 163 -18.93 -3.33 13.24
C THR A 163 -20.21 -2.53 13.48
N LEU A 164 -21.15 -2.52 12.53
CA LEU A 164 -22.42 -1.81 12.68
C LEU A 164 -23.28 -2.43 13.80
N ARG A 165 -23.44 -3.75 13.84
CA ARG A 165 -24.21 -4.45 14.89
C ARG A 165 -23.55 -4.35 16.26
N MET A 166 -22.22 -4.34 16.31
CA MET A 166 -21.46 -4.10 17.55
C MET A 166 -21.82 -2.74 18.15
N LEU A 167 -22.05 -1.74 17.30
CA LEU A 167 -22.55 -0.42 17.67
C LEU A 167 -24.09 -0.39 17.79
N GLY A 168 -24.80 -1.53 17.82
CA GLY A 168 -26.26 -1.57 17.92
C GLY A 168 -27.01 -0.93 16.74
N LEU A 169 -26.36 -0.82 15.57
CA LEU A 169 -26.97 -0.35 14.33
C LEU A 169 -27.41 -1.53 13.46
N GLU A 170 -28.37 -1.27 12.58
CA GLU A 170 -28.73 -2.22 11.53
C GLU A 170 -27.58 -2.39 10.54
N ALA A 171 -27.39 -3.60 10.03
CA ALA A 171 -26.29 -3.89 9.10
C ALA A 171 -26.49 -3.24 7.72
N HIS A 172 -27.73 -2.95 7.34
CA HIS A 172 -28.11 -2.38 6.03
C HIS A 172 -29.16 -1.30 6.23
N ARG A 173 -28.95 -0.15 5.58
CA ARG A 173 -29.79 1.06 5.64
C ARG A 173 -29.72 1.76 4.29
N ASP A 174 -30.58 1.36 3.36
CA ASP A 174 -30.60 1.93 2.00
C ASP A 174 -31.31 3.29 1.96
N ASP A 175 -32.03 3.65 3.03
CA ASP A 175 -32.61 4.96 3.26
C ASP A 175 -31.54 6.04 3.51
N LEU A 176 -30.37 5.66 4.04
CA LEU A 176 -29.28 6.57 4.36
C LEU A 176 -28.34 6.75 3.16
N VAL A 177 -28.57 7.81 2.38
CA VAL A 177 -27.77 8.13 1.19
C VAL A 177 -26.89 9.36 1.37
N SER A 178 -27.28 10.31 2.22
CA SER A 178 -26.53 11.54 2.48
C SER A 178 -25.37 11.28 3.44
N HIS A 179 -24.19 11.84 3.11
CA HIS A 179 -23.03 11.78 4.00
C HIS A 179 -23.36 12.30 5.40
N HIS A 180 -24.07 13.43 5.52
CA HIS A 180 -24.39 14.04 6.82
C HIS A 180 -25.32 13.18 7.66
N GLU A 181 -26.33 12.55 7.06
CA GLU A 181 -27.28 11.67 7.76
C GLU A 181 -26.58 10.39 8.24
N ILE A 182 -25.74 9.81 7.39
CA ILE A 182 -24.93 8.64 7.75
C ILE A 182 -23.98 8.96 8.91
N VAL A 183 -23.28 10.10 8.86
CA VAL A 183 -22.42 10.56 9.96
C VAL A 183 -23.25 10.73 11.23
N ALA A 184 -24.40 11.40 11.17
CA ALA A 184 -25.23 11.63 12.34
C ALA A 184 -25.65 10.31 13.02
N VAL A 185 -26.08 9.32 12.24
CA VAL A 185 -26.50 8.01 12.76
C VAL A 185 -25.32 7.23 13.35
N ILE A 186 -24.20 7.13 12.64
CA ILE A 186 -23.05 6.35 13.10
C ILE A 186 -22.36 7.04 14.27
N GLU A 187 -22.14 8.35 14.21
CA GLU A 187 -21.52 9.12 15.29
C GLU A 187 -22.35 9.04 16.57
N ALA A 188 -23.68 9.19 16.49
CA ALA A 188 -24.55 9.04 17.66
C ALA A 188 -24.41 7.65 18.31
N ALA A 189 -24.20 6.61 17.51
CA ALA A 189 -23.97 5.26 18.03
C ALA A 189 -22.60 5.12 18.71
N VAL A 190 -21.54 5.69 18.12
CA VAL A 190 -20.17 5.68 18.65
C VAL A 190 -20.05 6.53 19.92
N GLN A 191 -20.75 7.67 20.00
CA GLN A 191 -20.78 8.57 21.16
C GLN A 191 -21.34 7.95 22.45
N ARG A 192 -21.92 6.74 22.39
CA ARG A 192 -22.32 5.99 23.60
C ARG A 192 -21.16 5.30 24.29
N PHE A 193 -19.99 5.26 23.67
CA PHE A 193 -18.83 4.51 24.15
C PHE A 193 -17.60 5.41 24.32
N THR A 194 -16.82 5.14 25.36
CA THR A 194 -15.45 5.66 25.48
C THR A 194 -14.50 4.89 24.55
N PRO A 195 -13.33 5.45 24.19
CA PRO A 195 -12.33 4.72 23.40
C PRO A 195 -11.99 3.34 23.98
N SER A 196 -11.77 3.23 25.29
CA SER A 196 -11.46 1.95 25.95
C SER A 196 -12.61 0.94 25.85
N GLN A 197 -13.87 1.38 25.88
CA GLN A 197 -15.01 0.50 25.66
C GLN A 197 -15.08 0.01 24.21
N LEU A 198 -14.74 0.87 23.24
CA LEU A 198 -14.66 0.49 21.82
C LEU A 198 -13.54 -0.53 21.58
N GLU A 199 -12.37 -0.38 22.23
CA GLU A 199 -11.30 -1.40 22.19
C GLU A 199 -11.77 -2.76 22.75
N LEU A 200 -12.51 -2.77 23.87
CA LEU A 200 -13.07 -4.01 24.43
C LEU A 200 -14.11 -4.64 23.51
N LEU A 201 -14.94 -3.84 22.86
CA LEU A 201 -15.89 -4.31 21.86
C LEU A 201 -15.16 -4.90 20.65
N ASN A 202 -14.13 -4.23 20.14
CA ASN A 202 -13.31 -4.72 19.05
C ASN A 202 -12.66 -6.07 19.38
N ALA A 203 -12.07 -6.20 20.57
CA ALA A 203 -11.49 -7.46 21.03
C ALA A 203 -12.55 -8.59 21.10
N LYS A 204 -13.73 -8.30 21.64
CA LYS A 204 -14.84 -9.26 21.75
C LYS A 204 -15.37 -9.70 20.37
N HIS A 205 -15.49 -8.77 19.44
CA HIS A 205 -16.09 -8.99 18.12
C HIS A 205 -15.07 -9.26 17.00
N ARG A 206 -13.78 -9.35 17.36
CA ARG A 206 -12.65 -9.51 16.43
C ARG A 206 -12.66 -8.44 15.33
N GLN A 207 -12.98 -7.21 15.70
CA GLN A 207 -12.98 -6.05 14.80
C GLN A 207 -11.70 -5.22 14.97
N ALA A 208 -11.47 -4.36 13.98
CA ALA A 208 -10.40 -3.37 14.02
C ALA A 208 -10.97 -1.99 14.33
N GLY A 209 -10.13 -1.18 14.96
CA GLY A 209 -10.39 0.23 15.21
C GLY A 209 -9.22 0.83 15.96
N ALA A 210 -9.17 2.15 16.03
CA ALA A 210 -8.14 2.85 16.78
C ALA A 210 -8.60 4.24 17.22
N MET A 211 -8.16 4.66 18.39
CA MET A 211 -8.28 6.05 18.82
C MET A 211 -7.41 6.97 17.95
N ALA A 212 -7.92 8.13 17.57
CA ALA A 212 -7.09 9.17 16.96
C ALA A 212 -6.22 9.81 18.04
N LEU A 213 -4.91 9.62 17.92
CA LEU A 213 -3.91 10.12 18.86
C LEU A 213 -3.17 11.31 18.24
N SER A 214 -2.85 12.30 19.07
CA SER A 214 -1.79 13.25 18.74
C SER A 214 -0.43 12.53 18.66
N HIS A 215 0.55 13.16 18.00
CA HIS A 215 1.90 12.61 17.95
C HIS A 215 2.50 12.36 19.35
N GLN A 216 2.27 13.28 20.30
CA GLN A 216 2.79 13.16 21.66
C GLN A 216 2.13 12.02 22.44
N GLU A 217 0.85 11.75 22.20
CA GLU A 217 0.15 10.61 22.81
C GLU A 217 0.60 9.30 22.18
N PHE A 218 0.68 9.25 20.84
CA PHE A 218 1.18 8.07 20.11
C PHE A 218 2.59 7.68 20.59
N ALA A 219 3.50 8.64 20.69
CA ALA A 219 4.88 8.43 21.16
C ALA A 219 4.98 7.79 22.56
N LYS A 220 3.95 7.95 23.41
CA LYS A 220 3.89 7.37 24.75
C LYS A 220 3.29 5.96 24.78
N THR A 221 2.64 5.53 23.70
CA THR A 221 2.11 4.16 23.60
C THR A 221 3.25 3.15 23.45
N PRO A 222 3.04 1.86 23.82
CA PRO A 222 4.03 0.81 23.55
C PRO A 222 4.45 0.74 22.08
N HIS A 223 3.50 0.88 21.15
CA HIS A 223 3.77 0.89 19.71
C HIS A 223 4.58 2.11 19.28
N GLY A 224 4.24 3.30 19.76
CA GLY A 224 4.98 4.52 19.41
C GLY A 224 6.40 4.51 19.95
N MET A 225 6.60 4.08 21.20
CA MET A 225 7.95 3.94 21.78
C MET A 225 8.84 2.99 20.98
N THR A 226 8.27 1.89 20.48
CA THR A 226 8.98 0.95 19.60
C THR A 226 9.24 1.57 18.23
N ASN A 227 8.20 2.08 17.55
CA ASN A 227 8.32 2.60 16.19
C ASN A 227 9.28 3.78 16.08
N MET A 228 9.36 4.64 17.10
CA MET A 228 10.30 5.77 17.12
C MET A 228 11.77 5.36 17.20
N ARG A 229 12.06 4.11 17.54
CA ARG A 229 13.42 3.55 17.61
C ARG A 229 13.79 2.71 16.40
N LEU A 230 12.82 2.40 15.54
CA LEU A 230 13.02 1.58 14.36
C LEU A 230 13.25 2.47 13.14
N PRO A 231 14.02 1.98 12.15
CA PRO A 231 14.12 2.64 10.87
C PRO A 231 12.74 2.62 10.17
N PRO A 232 12.51 3.52 9.19
CA PRO A 232 11.26 3.56 8.44
C PRO A 232 10.99 2.27 7.65
N TYR A 233 12.04 1.52 7.32
CA TYR A 233 11.97 0.14 6.82
C TYR A 233 13.28 -0.59 7.14
N SER A 234 13.24 -1.92 7.11
CA SER A 234 14.42 -2.78 7.27
C SER A 234 14.31 -4.01 6.38
N VAL A 235 15.46 -4.48 5.88
CA VAL A 235 15.58 -5.77 5.21
C VAL A 235 16.31 -6.72 6.16
N GLU A 236 15.72 -7.89 6.38
CA GLU A 236 16.32 -8.98 7.14
C GLU A 236 16.75 -10.08 6.18
N GLN A 237 18.00 -10.52 6.32
CA GLN A 237 18.51 -11.64 5.55
C GLN A 237 18.17 -12.95 6.28
N LEU A 238 17.35 -13.79 5.66
CA LEU A 238 16.90 -15.05 6.27
C LEU A 238 17.96 -16.15 6.24
N GLU A 239 18.83 -16.16 5.23
CA GLU A 239 19.90 -17.15 5.06
C GLU A 239 21.22 -16.46 4.70
N GLY A 240 22.34 -16.89 5.29
CA GLY A 240 23.63 -16.18 5.19
C GLY A 240 24.24 -16.13 3.78
N GLN A 241 24.09 -17.19 2.98
CA GLN A 241 24.56 -17.22 1.59
C GLN A 241 23.60 -18.05 0.74
N THR A 242 22.97 -17.39 -0.22
CA THR A 242 22.29 -18.05 -1.34
C THR A 242 23.25 -18.03 -2.54
N ALA A 243 23.35 -19.13 -3.28
CA ALA A 243 24.16 -19.15 -4.50
C ALA A 243 23.69 -18.04 -5.44
N ALA A 244 24.63 -17.28 -6.01
CA ALA A 244 24.30 -16.24 -6.97
C ALA A 244 23.54 -16.85 -8.15
N CYS A 245 22.29 -16.42 -8.35
CA CYS A 245 21.49 -16.81 -9.50
C CYS A 245 21.51 -15.69 -10.53
N ARG A 246 21.79 -16.03 -11.79
CA ARG A 246 21.65 -15.06 -12.88
C ARG A 246 20.16 -14.87 -13.15
N LEU A 247 19.67 -13.67 -12.89
CA LEU A 247 18.29 -13.31 -13.18
C LEU A 247 18.03 -13.38 -14.69
N THR A 248 16.93 -14.03 -15.06
CA THR A 248 16.52 -14.21 -16.45
C THR A 248 16.25 -12.86 -17.10
N ASP A 249 16.83 -12.62 -18.28
CA ASP A 249 16.58 -11.44 -19.10
C ASP A 249 15.78 -11.83 -20.36
N ARG A 250 14.70 -11.11 -20.63
CA ARG A 250 13.89 -11.28 -21.85
C ARG A 250 14.45 -10.49 -23.04
N GLY A 251 15.46 -9.63 -22.83
CA GLY A 251 16.10 -8.83 -23.87
C GLY A 251 15.22 -7.67 -24.37
N ASP A 252 14.20 -7.29 -23.62
CA ASP A 252 13.28 -6.19 -23.97
C ASP A 252 13.76 -4.81 -23.45
N GLY A 253 14.94 -4.78 -22.83
CA GLY A 253 15.59 -3.57 -22.31
C GLY A 253 14.97 -3.02 -21.01
N ARG A 254 14.00 -3.71 -20.40
CA ARG A 254 13.38 -3.28 -19.14
C ARG A 254 14.15 -3.80 -17.94
N LEU A 255 14.22 -2.98 -16.89
CA LEU A 255 15.02 -3.26 -15.70
C LEU A 255 14.72 -4.62 -15.08
N LEU A 256 13.44 -4.99 -14.96
CA LEU A 256 12.98 -6.27 -14.42
C LEU A 256 12.42 -7.19 -15.51
N GLY A 257 12.76 -6.95 -16.78
CA GLY A 257 12.41 -7.83 -17.89
C GLY A 257 12.90 -9.26 -17.63
N GLY A 258 11.98 -10.22 -17.69
CA GLY A 258 12.25 -11.64 -17.43
C GLY A 258 12.08 -12.11 -15.99
N ILE A 259 11.92 -11.20 -15.02
CA ILE A 259 11.62 -11.54 -13.62
C ILE A 259 10.17 -11.99 -13.48
N LYS A 260 9.95 -13.15 -12.87
CA LYS A 260 8.61 -13.68 -12.57
C LYS A 260 8.24 -13.42 -11.11
N VAL A 261 7.08 -12.82 -10.91
CA VAL A 261 6.58 -12.46 -9.57
C VAL A 261 5.25 -13.15 -9.30
N VAL A 262 5.15 -13.85 -8.18
CA VAL A 262 3.89 -14.37 -7.64
C VAL A 262 3.43 -13.47 -6.50
N GLU A 263 2.30 -12.79 -6.68
CA GLU A 263 1.72 -11.89 -5.68
C GLU A 263 0.54 -12.54 -4.96
N LEU A 264 0.71 -12.79 -3.66
CA LEU A 264 -0.30 -13.20 -2.68
C LEU A 264 -0.63 -12.03 -1.77
N ALA A 265 -1.25 -10.98 -2.31
CA ALA A 265 -1.60 -9.80 -1.52
C ALA A 265 -2.92 -9.16 -1.97
N ARG A 266 -3.54 -8.41 -1.06
CA ARG A 266 -4.84 -7.77 -1.26
C ARG A 266 -4.81 -6.30 -0.84
N ILE A 267 -5.87 -5.57 -1.15
CA ILE A 267 -6.07 -4.18 -0.73
C ILE A 267 -5.11 -3.20 -1.42
N ILE A 268 -4.00 -2.81 -0.78
CA ILE A 268 -3.19 -1.66 -1.24
C ILE A 268 -1.69 -1.99 -1.26
N ALA A 269 -1.06 -2.21 -0.10
CA ALA A 269 0.39 -2.23 0.01
C ALA A 269 1.07 -3.28 -0.90
N GLY A 270 0.71 -4.55 -0.77
CA GLY A 270 1.24 -5.62 -1.64
C GLY A 270 0.87 -5.43 -3.13
N PRO A 271 -0.39 -5.12 -3.48
CA PRO A 271 -0.75 -4.81 -4.87
C PRO A 271 0.06 -3.67 -5.50
N VAL A 272 0.40 -2.63 -4.73
CA VAL A 272 1.25 -1.52 -5.19
C VAL A 272 2.69 -1.99 -5.43
N ILE A 273 3.25 -2.85 -4.57
CA ILE A 273 4.56 -3.47 -4.82
C ILE A 273 4.55 -4.20 -6.17
N GLY A 274 3.58 -5.09 -6.39
CA GLY A 274 3.48 -5.83 -7.65
C GLY A 274 3.29 -4.91 -8.86
N ARG A 275 2.52 -3.82 -8.72
CA ARG A 275 2.35 -2.83 -9.80
C ARG A 275 3.67 -2.16 -10.15
N ILE A 276 4.43 -1.71 -9.16
CA ILE A 276 5.74 -1.07 -9.38
C ILE A 276 6.70 -2.04 -10.07
N LEU A 277 6.74 -3.32 -9.65
CA LEU A 277 7.57 -4.32 -10.32
C LEU A 277 7.15 -4.53 -11.78
N ALA A 278 5.85 -4.56 -12.07
CA ALA A 278 5.32 -4.65 -13.43
C ALA A 278 5.66 -3.40 -14.28
N GLU A 279 5.62 -2.20 -13.70
CA GLU A 279 6.05 -0.95 -14.34
C GLU A 279 7.54 -1.01 -14.75
N TYR A 280 8.37 -1.69 -13.97
CA TYR A 280 9.77 -1.99 -14.32
C TYR A 280 9.95 -3.18 -15.28
N GLY A 281 8.87 -3.84 -15.71
CA GLY A 281 8.88 -4.91 -16.71
C GLY A 281 8.80 -6.33 -16.18
N ALA A 282 8.63 -6.53 -14.86
CA ALA A 282 8.45 -7.85 -14.31
C ALA A 282 7.13 -8.49 -14.79
N ASP A 283 7.15 -9.81 -14.93
CA ASP A 283 5.97 -10.61 -15.24
C ASP A 283 5.25 -10.98 -13.94
N VAL A 284 4.25 -10.19 -13.58
CA VAL A 284 3.56 -10.31 -12.29
C VAL A 284 2.24 -11.05 -12.43
N LEU A 285 2.11 -12.17 -11.73
CA LEU A 285 0.88 -12.92 -11.55
C LEU A 285 0.37 -12.77 -10.12
N LYS A 286 -0.75 -12.06 -9.97
CA LYS A 286 -1.51 -12.00 -8.73
C LYS A 286 -2.36 -13.26 -8.59
N VAL A 287 -2.19 -13.98 -7.48
CA VAL A 287 -3.02 -15.13 -7.12
C VAL A 287 -4.00 -14.71 -6.03
N THR A 288 -5.29 -14.88 -6.30
CA THR A 288 -6.38 -14.71 -5.34
C THR A 288 -7.19 -16.00 -5.21
N SER A 289 -8.30 -15.99 -4.46
CA SER A 289 -9.20 -17.15 -4.30
C SER A 289 -10.64 -16.77 -4.67
N PRO A 290 -11.43 -17.71 -5.24
CA PRO A 290 -12.84 -17.47 -5.57
C PRO A 290 -13.71 -17.05 -4.38
N SER A 291 -13.30 -17.44 -3.16
CA SER A 291 -14.05 -17.16 -1.92
C SER A 291 -13.52 -15.95 -1.15
N LEU A 292 -12.55 -15.23 -1.71
CA LEU A 292 -11.81 -14.20 -0.99
C LEU A 292 -12.30 -12.81 -1.35
N SER A 293 -13.11 -12.24 -0.45
CA SER A 293 -13.64 -10.87 -0.60
C SER A 293 -12.49 -9.87 -0.71
N ASP A 294 -12.62 -8.83 -1.54
CA ASP A 294 -11.68 -7.71 -1.69
C ASP A 294 -12.44 -6.43 -2.06
N VAL A 295 -11.78 -5.28 -2.07
CA VAL A 295 -12.39 -4.00 -2.46
C VAL A 295 -12.33 -3.84 -3.98
N PRO A 296 -13.47 -3.90 -4.71
CA PRO A 296 -13.43 -4.01 -6.17
C PRO A 296 -12.72 -2.85 -6.86
N PHE A 297 -12.93 -1.63 -6.36
CA PHE A 297 -12.40 -0.42 -6.98
C PHE A 297 -10.88 -0.23 -6.81
N PHE A 298 -10.21 -0.96 -5.92
CA PHE A 298 -8.74 -0.99 -5.86
C PHE A 298 -8.11 -1.78 -7.01
N GLN A 299 -8.90 -2.57 -7.75
CA GLN A 299 -8.40 -3.25 -8.94
C GLN A 299 -8.05 -2.27 -10.07
N VAL A 300 -8.67 -1.07 -10.09
CA VAL A 300 -8.48 -0.07 -11.15
C VAL A 300 -7.05 0.42 -11.23
N ASP A 301 -6.43 0.74 -10.09
CA ASP A 301 -5.03 1.16 -10.01
C ASP A 301 -4.10 0.03 -9.56
N GLY A 302 -4.57 -0.82 -8.66
CA GLY A 302 -3.77 -1.87 -8.04
C GLY A 302 -3.40 -3.03 -8.96
N ASN A 303 -4.12 -3.25 -10.07
CA ASN A 303 -3.84 -4.35 -11.00
C ASN A 303 -3.17 -3.92 -12.32
N MET A 304 -2.83 -2.64 -12.47
CA MET A 304 -2.18 -2.14 -13.70
C MET A 304 -0.86 -2.87 -13.99
N GLY A 305 -0.68 -3.29 -15.24
CA GLY A 305 0.53 -4.01 -15.69
C GLY A 305 0.61 -5.49 -15.26
N LYS A 306 -0.37 -6.01 -14.52
CA LYS A 306 -0.34 -7.37 -13.97
C LYS A 306 -1.35 -8.30 -14.62
N ARG A 307 -1.13 -9.60 -14.44
CA ARG A 307 -2.14 -10.65 -14.67
C ARG A 307 -2.68 -11.10 -13.31
N ALA A 308 -3.94 -11.51 -13.27
CA ALA A 308 -4.57 -12.03 -12.06
C ALA A 308 -5.23 -13.37 -12.36
N THR A 309 -5.12 -14.31 -11.43
CA THR A 309 -5.80 -15.61 -11.48
C THR A 309 -6.39 -15.95 -10.13
N GLU A 310 -7.40 -16.81 -10.15
CA GLU A 310 -7.94 -17.44 -8.95
C GLU A 310 -7.42 -18.85 -8.81
N LEU A 311 -7.09 -19.20 -7.57
CA LEU A 311 -6.67 -20.54 -7.20
C LEU A 311 -7.24 -20.88 -5.83
N ASP A 312 -7.99 -21.98 -5.76
CA ASP A 312 -8.47 -22.47 -4.47
C ASP A 312 -7.41 -23.37 -3.82
N LEU A 313 -6.56 -22.72 -3.02
CA LEU A 313 -5.47 -23.35 -2.30
C LEU A 313 -5.93 -24.32 -1.20
N LYS A 314 -7.24 -24.40 -0.88
CA LYS A 314 -7.78 -25.42 0.03
C LYS A 314 -7.89 -26.80 -0.62
N THR A 315 -7.77 -26.86 -1.94
CA THR A 315 -7.82 -28.11 -2.72
C THR A 315 -6.43 -28.63 -3.02
N ASP A 316 -6.26 -29.94 -3.06
CA ASP A 316 -4.98 -30.55 -3.46
C ASP A 316 -4.51 -30.09 -4.84
N GLN A 317 -5.46 -29.94 -5.77
CA GLN A 317 -5.15 -29.47 -7.12
C GLN A 317 -4.67 -28.02 -7.11
N GLY A 318 -5.33 -27.14 -6.36
CA GLY A 318 -4.93 -25.75 -6.22
C GLY A 318 -3.54 -25.62 -5.60
N ARG A 319 -3.25 -26.41 -4.55
CA ARG A 319 -1.91 -26.46 -3.93
C ARG A 319 -0.84 -26.89 -4.92
N ARG A 320 -1.05 -27.97 -5.68
CA ARG A 320 -0.08 -28.44 -6.69
C ARG A 320 0.22 -27.39 -7.76
N VAL A 321 -0.81 -26.70 -8.25
CA VAL A 321 -0.62 -25.63 -9.24
C VAL A 321 0.14 -24.45 -8.61
N PHE A 322 -0.16 -24.10 -7.37
CA PHE A 322 0.53 -23.03 -6.66
C PHE A 322 2.01 -23.36 -6.42
N GLU A 323 2.31 -24.59 -6.00
CA GLU A 323 3.69 -25.06 -5.82
C GLU A 323 4.49 -24.97 -7.12
N GLN A 324 3.87 -25.28 -8.27
CA GLN A 324 4.50 -25.09 -9.57
C GLN A 324 4.75 -23.62 -9.89
N LEU A 325 3.79 -22.73 -9.60
CA LEU A 325 3.95 -21.29 -9.81
C LEU A 325 5.07 -20.71 -8.94
N VAL A 326 5.13 -21.09 -7.67
CA VAL A 326 6.19 -20.64 -6.74
C VAL A 326 7.54 -21.23 -7.13
N GLY A 327 7.59 -22.49 -7.56
CA GLY A 327 8.82 -23.14 -8.00
C GLY A 327 9.47 -22.51 -9.25
N ASP A 328 8.70 -21.74 -10.02
CA ASP A 328 9.15 -21.00 -11.20
C ASP A 328 9.23 -19.47 -10.96
N ALA A 329 8.93 -19.00 -9.75
CA ALA A 329 8.96 -17.58 -9.41
C ALA A 329 10.34 -17.13 -8.92
N ASP A 330 10.75 -15.92 -9.31
CA ASP A 330 11.95 -15.27 -8.77
C ASP A 330 11.64 -14.47 -7.49
N VAL A 331 10.41 -13.96 -7.38
CA VAL A 331 9.95 -13.13 -6.27
C VAL A 331 8.56 -13.56 -5.83
N VAL A 332 8.37 -13.71 -4.52
CA VAL A 332 7.06 -13.91 -3.91
C VAL A 332 6.72 -12.69 -3.06
N ILE A 333 5.55 -12.09 -3.32
CA ILE A 333 4.98 -11.04 -2.46
C ILE A 333 3.92 -11.69 -1.60
N ASP A 334 4.16 -11.79 -0.29
CA ASP A 334 3.17 -12.28 0.68
C ASP A 334 2.64 -11.14 1.54
N GLY A 335 1.36 -10.83 1.38
CA GLY A 335 0.65 -9.83 2.17
C GLY A 335 -0.19 -10.41 3.30
N TYR A 336 -0.16 -11.72 3.52
CA TYR A 336 -1.00 -12.39 4.52
C TYR A 336 -0.28 -12.57 5.85
N ARG A 337 -1.04 -12.45 6.94
CA ARG A 337 -0.49 -12.65 8.29
C ARG A 337 -0.09 -14.11 8.50
N PRO A 338 0.96 -14.40 9.30
CA PRO A 338 1.42 -15.77 9.55
C PRO A 338 0.32 -16.73 10.01
N GLU A 339 -0.63 -16.28 10.83
CA GLU A 339 -1.72 -17.10 11.33
C GLU A 339 -2.72 -17.48 10.22
N ALA A 340 -2.89 -16.61 9.21
CA ALA A 340 -3.71 -16.93 8.05
C ALA A 340 -3.06 -18.03 7.17
N ARG A 341 -1.73 -18.16 7.23
CA ARG A 341 -0.97 -19.23 6.56
C ARG A 341 -1.10 -20.57 7.29
N GLN A 342 -1.09 -20.55 8.62
CA GLN A 342 -1.18 -21.78 9.44
C GLN A 342 -2.61 -22.30 9.60
N GLY A 343 -3.62 -21.41 9.54
CA GLY A 343 -5.01 -21.70 9.88
C GLY A 343 -5.92 -22.19 8.75
N HIS A 344 -5.40 -22.71 7.64
CA HIS A 344 -6.22 -23.17 6.49
C HIS A 344 -7.14 -22.11 5.85
N TYR A 345 -6.89 -20.82 6.08
CA TYR A 345 -7.69 -19.75 5.45
C TYR A 345 -7.26 -19.49 3.99
N LEU A 346 -6.02 -19.87 3.66
CA LEU A 346 -5.43 -19.80 2.33
C LEU A 346 -4.72 -21.10 1.93
N TYR A 347 -4.81 -22.17 2.71
CA TYR A 347 -4.15 -23.47 2.44
C TYR A 347 -5.04 -24.64 2.81
#